data_AF-A0A926UTE7-F1
#
_entry.id   AF-A0A926UTE7-F1
#
_cell.length_a   1.000
_cell.length_b   1.000
_cell.length_c   1.000
_cell.angle_alpha   90.00
_cell.angle_beta   90.00
_cell.angle_gamma   90.00
#
_symmetry.space_group_name_H-M   'P 1'
#
loop_
_entity.id
_entity.type
_entity.pdbx_description
1 polymer ?
#
loop_
_entity_poly.entity_id
_entity_poly.type
_entity_poly.pdbx_seq_one_letter_code
_entity_poly.pdbx_strand_id
1 'polypeptide(L)' 'MSSSTRQVLVCLSRTCKKDGAAGVLAVLKREAIADVEILESGCMGQCGLGPMVLIVPDLCYYWRATPITAQKIVEGLR' A
#
# COMPACT_ATOMS: atom_id res chain seq x y z
N MET A 1 -7.20 -12.82 21.76
CA MET A 1 -5.83 -12.75 21.21
C MET A 1 -5.89 -11.89 19.96
N SER A 2 -5.69 -10.57 20.08
CA SER A 2 -5.63 -9.70 18.90
C SER A 2 -4.15 -9.54 18.56
N SER A 3 -3.59 -10.49 17.82
CA SER A 3 -2.37 -10.19 17.06
C SER A 3 -2.83 -9.27 15.95
N SER A 4 -2.72 -7.95 16.15
CA SER A 4 -3.11 -6.97 15.15
C SER A 4 -2.01 -6.89 14.09
N THR A 5 -1.95 -7.92 13.24
CA THR A 5 -1.11 -7.92 12.03
C THR A 5 -1.41 -6.65 11.24
N ARG A 6 -0.37 -5.85 10.97
CA ARG A 6 -0.55 -4.64 10.17
C ARG A 6 -0.85 -5.04 8.75
N GLN A 7 -1.72 -4.30 8.07
CA GLN A 7 -2.05 -4.55 6.68
C GLN A 7 -1.72 -3.32 5.85
N VAL A 8 -1.02 -3.52 4.74
CA VAL A 8 -0.77 -2.50 3.74
C VAL A 8 -1.65 -2.78 2.53
N LEU A 9 -2.67 -1.96 2.37
CA LEU A 9 -3.69 -2.07 1.32
C LEU A 9 -3.29 -1.16 0.15
N VAL A 10 -3.12 -1.74 -1.05
CA VAL A 10 -2.78 -0.98 -2.26
C VAL A 10 -3.98 -0.94 -3.20
N CYS A 11 -4.45 0.25 -3.56
CA CYS A 11 -5.55 0.40 -4.50
C CYS A 11 -5.13 -0.09 -5.90
N LEU A 12 -5.74 -1.18 -6.35
CA LEU A 12 -5.56 -1.76 -7.69
C LEU A 12 -6.82 -1.62 -8.57
N SER A 13 -7.62 -0.59 -8.32
CA SER A 13 -8.71 -0.21 -9.22
C SER A 13 -8.20 0.43 -10.51
N ARG A 14 -9.11 0.64 -11.48
CA ARG A 14 -8.78 1.06 -12.86
C ARG A 14 -7.81 2.25 -12.94
N THR A 15 -8.06 3.33 -12.20
CA THR A 15 -7.24 4.55 -12.26
C THR A 15 -5.87 4.32 -11.61
N CYS A 16 -5.81 3.80 -10.39
CA CYS A 16 -4.53 3.54 -9.73
C CYS A 16 -3.65 2.54 -10.50
N LYS A 17 -4.25 1.53 -11.16
CA LYS A 17 -3.52 0.65 -12.08
C LYS A 17 -2.86 1.42 -13.23
N LYS A 18 -3.58 2.36 -13.85
CA LYS A 18 -3.02 3.23 -14.91
C LYS A 18 -1.92 4.15 -14.37
N ASP A 19 -2.04 4.59 -13.12
CA ASP A 19 -1.06 5.45 -12.46
C ASP A 19 0.16 4.68 -11.90
N GLY A 20 0.29 3.39 -12.20
CA GLY A 20 1.48 2.60 -11.83
C GLY A 20 1.40 1.86 -10.49
N ALA A 21 0.21 1.68 -9.92
CA ALA A 21 0.04 0.98 -8.64
C ALA A 21 0.59 -0.46 -8.62
N ALA A 22 0.67 -1.12 -9.79
CA ALA A 22 1.29 -2.44 -9.90
C ALA A 22 2.78 -2.43 -9.50
N GLY A 23 3.52 -1.37 -9.83
CA GLY A 23 4.92 -1.22 -9.44
C GLY A 23 5.08 -1.00 -7.93
N VAL A 24 4.19 -0.20 -7.34
CA VAL A 24 4.13 0.02 -5.89
C VAL A 24 3.90 -1.30 -5.15
N LEU A 25 2.90 -2.08 -5.58
CA LEU A 25 2.61 -3.37 -4.97
C LEU A 25 3.76 -4.36 -5.12
N ALA A 26 4.42 -4.41 -6.27
CA ALA A 26 5.54 -5.31 -6.51
C ALA A 26 6.73 -5.03 -5.58
N VAL A 27 7.01 -3.75 -5.29
CA VAL A 27 8.04 -3.37 -4.31
C VAL A 27 7.63 -3.81 -2.91
N LEU A 28 6.41 -3.52 -2.48
CA LEU A 28 5.92 -3.90 -1.15
C LEU A 28 5.96 -5.42 -0.93
N LYS A 29 5.55 -6.21 -1.93
CA LYS A 29 5.58 -7.68 -1.87
C LYS A 29 7.00 -8.26 -1.86
N ARG A 30 7.98 -7.57 -2.46
CA ARG A 30 9.37 -8.05 -2.54
C ARG A 30 10.10 -7.97 -1.20
N GLU A 31 9.82 -6.93 -0.42
CA GLU A 31 10.62 -6.59 0.76
C GLU A 31 10.22 -7.34 2.05
N ALA A 32 9.30 -8.31 1.96
CA ALA A 32 8.86 -9.25 3.00
C ALA A 32 9.04 -8.74 4.45
N ILE A 33 8.01 -8.13 5.01
CA ILE A 33 8.04 -7.56 6.37
C ILE A 33 7.34 -8.53 7.32
N ALA A 34 7.99 -8.86 8.45
CA ALA A 34 7.39 -9.69 9.48
C ALA A 34 6.13 -9.03 10.05
N ASP A 35 5.09 -9.82 10.30
CA ASP A 35 3.83 -9.36 10.90
C ASP A 35 3.10 -8.25 10.12
N VAL A 36 3.41 -8.08 8.83
CA VAL A 36 2.71 -7.19 7.91
C VAL A 36 2.18 -7.96 6.71
N GLU A 37 0.89 -7.81 6.43
CA GLU A 37 0.24 -8.38 5.26
C GLU A 37 0.13 -7.32 4.15
N ILE A 38 0.61 -7.63 2.95
CA ILE A 38 0.47 -6.74 1.78
C ILE A 38 -0.70 -7.21 0.93
N LEU A 39 -1.77 -6.43 0.87
CA LEU A 39 -3.01 -6.78 0.20
C LEU A 39 -3.36 -5.81 -0.93
N GLU A 40 -4.07 -6.36 -1.90
CA GLU A 40 -4.72 -5.57 -2.95
C GLU A 40 -6.07 -5.09 -2.45
N SER A 41 -6.40 -3.83 -2.71
CA SER A 41 -7.69 -3.27 -2.34
C SER A 41 -8.48 -2.77 -3.55
N GLY A 42 -9.79 -2.65 -3.34
CA GLY A 42 -10.69 -1.94 -4.22
C GLY A 42 -10.47 -0.42 -4.22
N CYS A 43 -11.38 0.28 -4.88
CA CYS A 43 -11.32 1.74 -5.02
C CYS A 43 -11.52 2.40 -3.65
N MET A 44 -10.64 3.35 -3.31
CA MET A 44 -10.73 4.12 -2.05
C MET A 44 -11.46 5.47 -2.22
N GLY A 45 -12.11 5.71 -3.37
CA GLY A 45 -12.82 6.97 -3.66
C GLY A 45 -11.92 8.19 -3.93
N GLN A 46 -10.59 8.04 -3.83
CA GLN A 46 -9.60 9.11 -4.02
C GLN A 46 -8.99 9.10 -5.43
N CYS A 47 -9.82 8.90 -6.45
CA CYS A 47 -9.37 8.93 -7.85
C CYS A 47 -8.74 10.30 -8.18
N GLY A 48 -7.63 10.30 -8.92
CA GLY A 48 -6.84 11.51 -9.22
C GLY A 48 -5.67 11.78 -8.25
N LEU A 49 -5.68 11.11 -7.08
CA LEU A 49 -4.57 11.09 -6.13
C LEU A 49 -3.83 9.75 -6.12
N GLY A 50 -4.12 8.88 -7.09
CA GLY A 50 -3.51 7.55 -7.21
C GLY A 50 -2.02 7.58 -7.58
N PRO A 51 -1.28 6.48 -7.36
CA PRO A 51 -1.67 5.28 -6.60
C PRO A 51 -1.93 5.57 -5.11
N MET A 52 -2.94 4.92 -4.54
CA MET A 52 -3.29 5.04 -3.11
C MET A 52 -2.81 3.81 -2.34
N VAL A 53 -2.23 4.04 -1.16
CA VAL A 53 -1.86 3.01 -0.18
C VAL A 53 -2.44 3.36 1.19
N LEU A 54 -2.92 2.38 1.94
CA LEU A 54 -3.46 2.53 3.29
C LEU A 54 -2.83 1.51 4.23
N ILE A 55 -2.36 1.96 5.39
CA ILE A 55 -1.88 1.10 6.47
C ILE A 55 -2.98 0.97 7.53
N VAL A 56 -3.31 -0.27 7.90
CA VAL A 56 -4.30 -0.64 8.94
C VAL A 56 -3.56 -1.39 10.05
N PRO A 57 -3.88 -1.19 11.33
CA PRO A 57 -4.97 -0.36 11.89
C PRO A 57 -4.64 1.13 12.01
N ASP A 58 -3.44 1.56 11.61
CA ASP A 58 -2.94 2.92 11.83
C ASP A 58 -3.68 4.01 11.01
N LEU A 59 -4.54 3.61 10.07
CA LEU A 59 -5.31 4.46 9.16
C LEU A 59 -4.45 5.52 8.43
N CYS A 60 -3.20 5.17 8.14
CA CYS A 60 -2.26 6.05 7.46
C CYS A 60 -2.39 5.91 5.94
N TYR A 61 -2.74 7.00 5.27
CA TYR A 61 -2.90 7.05 3.80
C TYR A 61 -1.66 7.65 3.14
N TYR A 62 -1.25 7.04 2.02
CA TYR A 62 -0.28 7.60 1.08
C TYR A 62 -0.95 7.80 -0.26
N TRP A 63 -0.89 9.03 -0.76
CA TRP A 63 -1.31 9.40 -2.11
C TRP A 63 -0.11 9.51 -3.04
N ARG A 64 -0.37 9.44 -4.35
CA ARG A 64 0.64 9.48 -5.42
C ARG A 64 1.82 8.57 -5.11
N ALA A 65 1.51 7.39 -4.57
CA ALA A 65 2.53 6.47 -4.11
C ALA A 65 3.36 6.00 -5.32
N THR A 66 4.68 6.08 -5.17
CA THR A 66 5.65 5.60 -6.16
C THR A 66 6.38 4.38 -5.62
N PRO A 67 7.13 3.65 -6.45
CA PRO A 67 8.05 2.61 -5.96
C PRO A 67 9.00 3.11 -4.86
N ILE A 68 9.44 4.37 -4.92
CA ILE A 68 10.28 4.99 -3.88
C ILE A 68 9.48 5.20 -2.58
N THR A 69 8.22 5.65 -2.68
CA THR A 69 7.33 5.76 -1.52
C THR A 69 7.11 4.39 -0.88
N ALA A 70 6.93 3.33 -1.68
CA ALA A 70 6.81 1.96 -1.19
C ALA A 70 8.05 1.53 -0.38
N GLN A 71 9.27 1.81 -0.86
CA GLN A 71 10.49 1.51 -0.11
C GLN A 71 10.51 2.23 1.25
N LYS A 72 10.15 3.51 1.29
CA LYS A 72 10.06 4.28 2.55
C LYS A 72 9.01 3.72 3.51
N ILE A 73 7.87 3.24 2.99
CA ILE A 73 6.84 2.58 3.79
C ILE A 73 7.41 1.30 4.41
N VAL A 74 8.11 0.47 3.63
CA VAL A 74 8.77 -0.74 4.14
C VAL A 74 9.77 -0.39 5.24
N GLU A 75 10.63 0.61 5.01
CA GLU A 75 11.63 1.05 5.99
C GLU A 75 11.00 1.52 7.31
N GLY A 76 9.86 2.22 7.26
CA GLY A 76 9.15 2.67 8.46
C GLY A 76 8.31 1.59 9.16
N LEU A 77 8.10 0.44 8.53
CA LEU A 77 7.33 -0.68 9.09
C LEU A 77 8.20 -1.79 9.68
N ARG A 78 9.53 -1.74 9.45
CA ARG A 78 10.52 -2.58 10.13
C ARG A 78 10.76 -2.09 11.56
#